data_AF-A0A7C3SQ08-F1
#
_entry.id   AF-A0A7C3SQ08-F1
#
_cell.length_a   1.000
_cell.length_b   1.000
_cell.length_c   1.000
_cell.angle_alpha   90.00
_cell.angle_beta   90.00
_cell.angle_gamma   90.00
#
_symmetry.space_group_name_H-M   'P 1'
#
loop_
_entity.id
_entity.type
_entity.pdbx_description
1 polymer ?
#
loop_
_entity_poly.entity_id
_entity_poly.type
_entity_poly.pdbx_seq_one_letter_code
_entity_poly.pdbx_strand_id
1 'polypeptide(L)'
;MLSRQINGYKKGLKMLVILNVFVDQKKGDKVVKELSKLPEIKDIYEVVGECDLIALASVNDMGEFREFLKNKALSIKGVKSAVTMVVSHIYKKDGKTTYE
;
A
#
# COMPACT_ATOMS: atom_id res chain seq x y z
N MET A 1 15.34 -2.26 21.82
CA MET A 1 14.61 -2.94 20.73
C MET A 1 13.71 -2.00 19.94
N LEU A 2 12.93 -1.10 20.57
CA LEU A 2 12.12 -0.10 19.85
C LEU A 2 12.93 0.89 18.97
N SER A 3 14.12 1.30 19.40
CA SER A 3 14.94 2.27 18.66
C SER A 3 15.45 1.77 17.30
N ARG A 4 15.40 0.45 17.05
CA ARG A 4 15.85 -0.17 15.79
C ARG A 4 14.71 -0.30 14.77
N GLN A 5 13.45 -0.37 15.22
CA GLN A 5 12.28 -0.38 14.34
C GLN A 5 12.01 0.99 13.70
N ILE A 6 12.48 2.08 14.32
CA ILE A 6 12.38 3.44 13.76
C ILE A 6 13.60 3.75 12.86
N ASN A 7 14.70 3.00 12.98
CA ASN A 7 15.93 3.22 12.23
C ASN A 7 16.05 2.38 10.94
N GLY A 8 15.00 1.62 10.58
CA GLY A 8 14.89 0.87 9.33
C GLY A 8 14.74 1.76 8.08
N TYR A 9 14.46 3.06 8.26
CA TYR A 9 14.52 4.07 7.21
C TYR A 9 15.98 4.39 6.84
N LYS A 10 16.72 3.38 6.39
CA LYS A 10 17.99 3.59 5.69
C LYS A 10 17.71 4.43 4.46
N LYS A 11 18.36 5.60 4.42
CA LYS A 11 18.38 6.54 3.29
C LYS A 11 18.54 5.78 1.96
N GLY A 12 17.46 5.63 1.20
CA GLY A 12 17.43 4.92 -0.10
C GLY A 12 16.42 3.78 -0.22
N LEU A 13 15.92 3.21 0.89
CA LEU A 13 14.84 2.22 0.87
C LEU A 13 13.49 2.91 0.99
N LYS A 14 12.61 2.69 0.01
CA LYS A 14 11.22 3.18 0.07
C LYS A 14 10.42 2.33 1.06
N MET A 15 9.58 2.98 1.84
CA MET A 15 8.58 2.34 2.68
C MET A 15 7.58 1.56 1.81
N LEU A 16 7.39 0.28 2.14
CA LEU A 16 6.39 -0.56 1.51
C LEU A 16 5.14 -0.61 2.39
N VAL A 17 3.98 -0.40 1.78
CA VAL A 17 2.68 -0.38 2.48
C VAL A 17 1.71 -1.30 1.75
N ILE A 18 1.00 -2.13 2.51
CA ILE A 18 -0.10 -2.95 2.02
C ILE A 18 -1.40 -2.22 2.35
N LEU A 19 -2.28 -2.06 1.36
CA LEU A 19 -3.61 -1.48 1.51
C LEU A 19 -4.65 -2.55 1.24
N ASN A 20 -5.44 -2.87 2.25
CA ASN A 20 -6.68 -3.64 2.09
C ASN A 20 -7.80 -2.64 1.81
N VAL A 21 -8.25 -2.57 0.57
CA VAL A 21 -9.18 -1.56 0.09
C VAL A 21 -10.58 -2.15 -0.02
N PHE A 22 -11.55 -1.43 0.53
CA PHE A 22 -12.97 -1.77 0.47
C PHE A 22 -13.65 -0.84 -0.52
N VAL A 23 -14.38 -1.40 -1.47
CA VAL A 23 -14.98 -0.67 -2.58
C VAL A 23 -16.51 -0.76 -2.58
N ASP A 24 -17.13 0.23 -3.19
CA ASP A 24 -18.49 0.14 -3.67
C ASP A 24 -18.53 -0.86 -4.83
N GLN A 25 -19.28 -1.95 -4.67
CA GLN A 25 -19.36 -3.05 -5.65
C GLN A 25 -19.72 -2.56 -7.05
N LYS A 26 -20.52 -1.49 -7.17
CA LYS A 26 -20.90 -0.90 -8.48
C LYS A 26 -19.77 -0.10 -9.14
N LYS A 27 -18.63 0.08 -8.47
CA LYS A 27 -17.53 0.95 -8.89
C LYS A 27 -16.16 0.25 -8.88
N GLY A 28 -16.09 -1.06 -8.64
CA GLY A 28 -14.84 -1.83 -8.57
C GLY A 28 -13.88 -1.54 -9.73
N ASP A 29 -14.34 -1.73 -10.97
CA ASP A 29 -13.52 -1.49 -12.18
C ASP A 29 -12.96 -0.07 -12.27
N LYS A 30 -13.76 0.94 -11.86
CA LYS A 30 -13.32 2.33 -11.85
C LYS A 30 -12.27 2.56 -10.78
N VAL A 31 -12.44 1.97 -9.60
CA VAL A 31 -11.45 2.07 -8.51
C VAL A 31 -10.14 1.43 -8.93
N VAL A 32 -10.15 0.22 -9.50
CA VAL A 32 -8.95 -0.46 -10.01
C VAL A 32 -8.25 0.39 -11.06
N LYS A 33 -9.00 0.96 -12.01
CA LYS A 33 -8.45 1.81 -13.07
C LYS A 33 -7.77 3.07 -12.52
N GLU A 34 -8.35 3.73 -11.53
CA GLU A 34 -7.74 4.93 -10.93
C GLU A 34 -6.54 4.58 -10.04
N LEU A 35 -6.63 3.53 -9.22
CA LEU A 35 -5.50 3.04 -8.41
C LEU A 35 -4.31 2.65 -9.29
N SER A 36 -4.56 2.01 -10.44
CA SER A 36 -3.51 1.57 -11.38
C SER A 36 -2.71 2.73 -12.01
N LYS A 37 -3.21 3.96 -11.93
CA LYS A 37 -2.50 5.16 -12.44
C LYS A 37 -1.57 5.78 -11.40
N LEU A 38 -1.71 5.40 -10.13
CA LEU A 38 -0.92 5.98 -9.04
C LEU A 38 0.51 5.40 -9.07
N PRO A 39 1.56 6.22 -9.25
CA PRO A 39 2.94 5.73 -9.37
C PRO A 39 3.47 5.04 -8.09
N GLU A 40 2.86 5.34 -6.95
CA GLU A 40 3.12 4.70 -5.67
C GLU A 40 2.64 3.24 -5.67
N ILE A 41 1.54 2.92 -6.36
CA ILE A 41 1.01 1.56 -6.45
C ILE A 41 1.88 0.72 -7.39
N LYS A 42 2.38 -0.40 -6.87
CA LYS A 42 3.21 -1.37 -7.59
C LYS A 42 2.39 -2.56 -8.07
N ASP A 43 1.48 -3.01 -7.24
CA ASP A 43 0.66 -4.19 -7.50
C ASP A 43 -0.74 -3.96 -6.98
N ILE A 44 -1.73 -4.53 -7.67
CA ILE A 44 -3.13 -4.58 -7.25
C ILE A 44 -3.63 -6.00 -7.49
N TYR A 45 -4.25 -6.57 -6.47
CA TYR A 45 -4.85 -7.90 -6.51
C TYR A 45 -6.32 -7.76 -6.13
N GLU A 46 -7.20 -8.31 -6.96
CA GLU A 46 -8.56 -8.61 -6.52
C GLU A 46 -8.53 -9.90 -5.71
N VAL A 47 -9.21 -9.90 -4.56
CA VAL A 47 -9.17 -11.03 -3.63
C VAL A 47 -10.56 -11.47 -3.24
N VAL A 48 -10.73 -12.77 -3.05
CA VAL A 48 -11.93 -13.33 -2.40
C VAL A 48 -11.61 -13.46 -0.92
N GLY A 49 -11.94 -12.43 -0.13
CA GLY A 49 -11.58 -12.34 1.29
C GLY A 49 -12.34 -11.23 2.03
N GLU A 50 -11.77 -10.75 3.13
CA GLU A 50 -12.39 -9.70 3.96
C GLU A 50 -12.44 -8.32 3.29
N CYS A 51 -11.56 -8.06 2.33
CA CYS A 51 -11.53 -6.85 1.52
C CYS A 51 -11.71 -7.20 0.06
N ASP A 52 -11.93 -6.18 -0.78
CA ASP A 52 -12.17 -6.37 -2.21
C ASP A 52 -10.85 -6.36 -3.00
N LEU A 53 -9.92 -5.47 -2.61
CA LEU A 53 -8.62 -5.33 -3.27
C LEU A 53 -7.48 -5.28 -2.26
N ILE A 54 -6.34 -5.86 -2.61
CA ILE A 54 -5.06 -5.64 -1.95
C ILE A 54 -4.16 -4.86 -2.89
N ALA A 55 -3.70 -3.69 -2.47
CA ALA A 55 -2.75 -2.88 -3.23
C ALA A 55 -1.42 -2.74 -2.48
N LEU A 56 -0.31 -2.88 -3.20
CA LEU A 56 1.03 -2.71 -2.66
C LEU A 56 1.56 -1.33 -3.09
N ALA A 57 1.85 -0.46 -2.13
CA ALA A 57 2.34 0.89 -2.37
C ALA A 57 3.79 1.07 -1.91
N SER A 58 4.57 1.89 -2.62
CA SER A 58 5.94 2.25 -2.29
C SER A 58 6.11 3.77 -2.22
N VAL A 59 6.44 4.28 -1.04
CA VAL A 59 6.55 5.71 -0.70
C VAL A 59 7.87 5.99 0.02
N ASN A 60 8.37 7.22 0.00
CA ASN A 60 9.69 7.53 0.57
C ASN A 60 9.66 7.61 2.11
N ASP A 61 8.57 8.13 2.69
CA ASP A 61 8.45 8.32 4.13
C ASP A 61 6.98 8.42 4.60
N MET A 62 6.77 8.61 5.90
CA MET A 62 5.43 8.70 6.51
C MET A 62 4.66 9.96 6.09
N GLY A 63 5.34 11.03 5.69
CA GLY A 63 4.71 12.24 5.16
C GLY A 63 4.10 11.97 3.80
N GLU A 64 4.89 11.41 2.88
CA GLU A 64 4.40 11.00 1.56
C GLU A 64 3.32 9.93 1.67
N PHE A 65 3.45 8.97 2.59
CA PHE A 65 2.41 7.97 2.84
C PHE A 65 1.06 8.62 3.21
N ARG A 66 1.06 9.56 4.16
CA ARG A 66 -0.17 10.24 4.58
C ARG A 66 -0.82 11.02 3.45
N GLU A 67 0.00 11.70 2.65
CA GLU A 67 -0.45 12.46 1.48
C GLU A 67 -1.04 11.54 0.40
N PHE A 68 -0.32 10.48 0.04
CA PHE A 68 -0.77 9.45 -0.89
C PHE A 68 -2.09 8.83 -0.42
N LEU A 69 -2.17 8.40 0.85
CA LEU A 69 -3.35 7.72 1.37
C LEU A 69 -4.57 8.63 1.34
N LYS A 70 -4.46 9.84 1.91
CA LYS A 70 -5.61 10.74 2.09
C LYS A 70 -6.05 11.38 0.78
N ASN A 71 -5.09 11.91 0.02
CA ASN A 71 -5.40 12.80 -1.10
C ASN A 71 -5.43 12.06 -2.46
N LYS A 72 -4.89 10.84 -2.53
CA LYS A 72 -4.90 10.03 -3.76
C LYS A 72 -5.73 8.75 -3.60
N ALA A 73 -5.36 7.84 -2.70
CA ALA A 73 -6.01 6.53 -2.63
C ALA A 73 -7.45 6.60 -2.10
N LEU A 74 -7.67 7.23 -0.94
CA LEU A 74 -8.99 7.34 -0.31
C LEU A 74 -9.92 8.37 -0.98
N SER A 75 -9.37 9.26 -1.81
CA SER A 75 -10.16 10.26 -2.55
C SER A 75 -10.80 9.68 -3.82
N ILE A 76 -10.40 8.48 -4.24
CA ILE A 76 -10.98 7.81 -5.40
C ILE A 76 -12.46 7.48 -5.14
N LYS A 77 -13.33 8.02 -6.00
CA LYS A 77 -14.77 7.78 -5.91
C LYS A 77 -15.09 6.29 -6.04
N GLY A 78 -15.57 5.70 -4.96
CA GLY A 78 -15.90 4.28 -4.88
C GLY A 78 -15.05 3.53 -3.88
N VAL A 79 -13.94 4.09 -3.41
CA VAL A 79 -13.27 3.62 -2.20
C VAL A 79 -14.12 3.99 -0.99
N LYS A 80 -14.49 3.01 -0.17
CA LYS A 80 -15.23 3.20 1.08
C LYS A 80 -14.29 3.40 2.26
N SER A 81 -13.25 2.59 2.32
CA SER A 81 -12.24 2.60 3.38
C SER A 81 -11.01 1.83 2.95
N ALA A 82 -9.93 1.95 3.73
CA ALA A 82 -8.78 1.06 3.64
C ALA A 82 -8.23 0.74 5.02
N VAL A 83 -7.77 -0.50 5.22
CA VAL A 83 -6.88 -0.88 6.32
C VAL A 83 -5.47 -0.90 5.76
N THR A 84 -4.53 -0.23 6.43
CA THR A 84 -3.16 -0.08 5.94
C THR A 84 -2.16 -0.75 6.87
N MET A 85 -1.17 -1.43 6.29
CA MET A 85 -0.11 -2.13 7.01
C MET A 85 1.24 -1.67 6.46
N VAL A 86 2.04 -1.03 7.30
CA VAL A 86 3.41 -0.65 6.95
C VAL A 86 4.32 -1.85 7.16
N VAL A 87 5.05 -2.25 6.13
CA VAL A 87 5.97 -3.39 6.21
C VAL A 87 7.19 -2.97 7.02
N SER A 88 7.38 -3.62 8.17
CA SER A 88 8.51 -3.31 9.06
C SER A 88 9.81 -4.00 8.66
N HIS A 89 9.72 -5.22 8.11
CA HIS A 89 10.85 -6.04 7.67
C HIS A 89 10.41 -6.98 6.54
N ILE A 90 11.29 -7.25 5.59
CA ILE A 90 11.09 -8.19 4.48
C ILE A 90 12.11 -9.33 4.62
N TYR A 91 11.62 -10.54 4.88
CA TYR A 91 12.47 -11.75 4.98
C TYR A 91 12.71 -12.42 3.62
N LYS A 92 11.81 -12.22 2.65
CA LYS A 92 11.87 -12.81 1.31
C LYS A 92 11.06 -11.98 0.33
N LYS A 93 11.59 -11.74 -0.87
CA LYS A 93 10.92 -11.02 -1.95
C LYS A 93 11.30 -11.64 -3.30
N ASP A 94 10.32 -11.77 -4.20
CA ASP A 94 10.52 -12.33 -5.56
C ASP A 94 11.27 -13.68 -5.56
N GLY A 95 10.92 -14.55 -4.61
CA GLY A 95 11.54 -15.86 -4.45
C GLY A 95 12.93 -15.87 -3.79
N LYS A 96 13.52 -14.70 -3.49
CA LYS A 96 14.87 -14.55 -2.91
C LYS A 96 14.83 -14.09 -1.46
N THR A 97 15.61 -14.73 -0.58
CA THR A 97 15.77 -14.30 0.82
C THR A 97 16.40 -12.91 0.85
N THR A 98 15.85 -12.02 1.68
CA THR A 98 16.38 -10.68 1.91
C THR A 98 16.27 -10.33 3.40
N TYR A 99 16.92 -9.23 3.80
CA TYR A 99 16.92 -8.70 5.17
C TYR A 99 16.78 -7.18 5.11
N GLU A 100 15.76 -6.74 4.34
CA GLU A 100 15.37 -5.34 4.16
C GLU A 100 14.43 -4.86 5.26
#